data_AF-A0A0F9KQK9-F1
#
_entry.id   AF-A0A0F9KQK9-F1
#
_cell.length_a   1.000
_cell.length_b   1.000
_cell.length_c   1.000
_cell.angle_alpha   90.00
_cell.angle_beta   90.00
_cell.angle_gamma   90.00
#
_symmetry.space_group_name_H-M   'P 1'
#
loop_
_entity.id
_entity.type
_entity.pdbx_description
1 polymer ?
#
loop_
_entity_poly.entity_id
_entity_poly.type
_entity_poly.pdbx_seq_one_letter_code
_entity_poly.pdbx_strand_id
1 'polypeptide(L)'
;MKYTIDDLEKDISDIITELAAMRKAKGHDYSGTEDTLDNLREFGTFGVVVRIMDKVKRLKHFFRQGVLEVEDEKIGDTMCDLINYALYLLIMWRQERPRVKK
;
A
#
# COMPACT_ATOMS: atom_id res chain seq x y z
N MET A 1 -5.46 24.12 -14.56
CA MET A 1 -4.00 23.99 -14.43
C MET A 1 -3.57 22.82 -15.29
N LYS A 2 -2.62 22.97 -16.21
CA LYS A 2 -2.10 21.87 -17.04
C LYS A 2 -0.78 21.42 -16.43
N TYR A 3 -0.68 20.15 -16.05
CA TYR A 3 0.57 19.53 -15.62
C TYR A 3 1.51 19.35 -16.82
N THR A 4 2.78 19.69 -16.68
CA THR A 4 3.82 19.17 -17.58
C THR A 4 4.19 17.74 -17.17
N ILE A 5 4.92 17.02 -18.02
CA ILE A 5 5.47 15.71 -17.66
C ILE A 5 6.43 15.85 -16.49
N ASP A 6 7.26 16.90 -16.48
CA ASP A 6 8.23 17.15 -15.40
C ASP A 6 7.53 17.42 -14.05
N ASP A 7 6.43 18.17 -14.06
CA ASP A 7 5.62 18.40 -12.86
C ASP A 7 5.02 17.08 -12.34
N LEU A 8 4.54 16.21 -13.24
CA LEU A 8 3.93 14.93 -12.87
C LEU A 8 4.96 13.97 -12.28
N GLU A 9 6.12 13.83 -12.94
CA GLU A 9 7.20 12.96 -12.48
C GLU A 9 7.75 13.42 -11.13
N LYS A 10 7.84 14.73 -10.91
CA LYS A 10 8.23 15.29 -9.61
C LYS A 10 7.26 14.87 -8.51
N ASP A 11 5.96 15.06 -8.72
CA ASP A 11 4.96 14.69 -7.71
C ASP A 11 4.90 13.19 -7.46
N ILE A 12 5.06 12.37 -8.51
CA ILE A 12 5.17 10.91 -8.36
C ILE A 12 6.38 10.55 -7.50
N SER A 13 7.53 11.18 -7.74
CA SER A 13 8.75 10.96 -6.96
C SER A 13 8.56 11.33 -5.48
N ASP A 14 7.92 12.47 -5.22
CA ASP A 14 7.61 12.92 -3.86
C ASP A 14 6.68 11.92 -3.15
N ILE A 15 5.62 11.45 -3.84
CA ILE A 15 4.71 10.42 -3.32
C ILE A 15 5.45 9.11 -3.06
N ILE A 16 6.33 8.65 -3.95
CA ILE A 16 7.12 7.42 -3.73
C ILE A 16 7.99 7.52 -2.48
N THR A 17 8.54 8.71 -2.22
CA THR A 17 9.34 8.99 -1.02
C THR A 17 8.47 8.93 0.24
N GLU A 18 7.29 9.53 0.21
CA GLU A 18 6.30 9.45 1.29
C GLU A 18 5.87 8.00 1.56
N LEU A 19 5.54 7.25 0.51
CA LEU A 19 5.18 5.84 0.60
C LEU A 19 6.28 5.02 1.28
N ALA A 20 7.55 5.28 0.96
CA ALA A 20 8.68 4.61 1.59
C ALA A 20 8.78 4.93 3.09
N ALA A 21 8.60 6.20 3.48
CA ALA A 21 8.59 6.60 4.88
C ALA A 21 7.44 5.93 5.65
N MET A 22 6.24 5.91 5.09
CA MET A 22 5.07 5.24 5.69
C MET A 22 5.29 3.74 5.89
N ARG A 23 5.81 3.03 4.87
CA ARG A 23 6.11 1.59 4.99
C ARG A 23 7.13 1.32 6.07
N LYS A 24 8.17 2.15 6.18
CA LYS A 24 9.20 2.01 7.21
C LYS A 24 8.63 2.22 8.61
N ALA A 25 7.84 3.28 8.80
CA ALA A 25 7.16 3.54 10.07
C ALA A 25 6.26 2.37 10.48
N LYS A 26 5.39 1.91 9.57
CA LYS A 26 4.49 0.77 9.83
C LYS A 26 5.25 -0.54 10.02
N GLY A 27 6.34 -0.76 9.31
CA GLY A 27 7.18 -1.95 9.47
C GLY A 27 7.77 -2.08 10.87
N HIS A 28 8.01 -0.96 11.56
CA HIS A 28 8.37 -0.95 12.98
C HIS A 28 7.18 -1.24 13.90
N ASP A 29 5.96 -0.88 13.53
CA ASP A 29 4.75 -1.19 14.33
C ASP A 29 4.36 -2.67 14.27
N TYR A 30 4.69 -3.37 13.17
CA TYR A 30 4.49 -4.82 13.01
C TYR A 30 5.70 -5.66 13.41
N SER A 31 6.79 -5.06 13.92
CA SER A 31 8.06 -5.74 14.23
C SER A 31 8.06 -6.56 15.52
N GLY A 32 7.07 -7.44 15.69
CA GLY A 32 7.14 -8.53 16.67
C GLY A 32 8.10 -9.65 16.24
N THR A 33 8.48 -9.67 14.96
CA THR A 33 9.37 -10.68 14.34
C THR A 33 10.37 -10.01 13.39
N GLU A 34 11.39 -10.76 12.94
CA GLU A 34 12.38 -10.28 11.94
C GLU A 34 11.77 -10.10 10.53
N ASP A 35 10.59 -10.68 10.28
CA ASP A 35 9.90 -10.60 8.99
C ASP A 35 8.73 -9.61 9.04
N THR A 36 8.92 -8.44 8.45
CA THR A 36 7.91 -7.38 8.42
C THR A 36 6.67 -7.70 7.57
N LEU A 37 6.66 -8.83 6.86
CA LEU A 37 5.52 -9.33 6.09
C LEU A 37 4.89 -10.58 6.71
N ASP A 38 5.32 -11.01 7.90
CA ASP A 38 4.90 -12.27 8.54
C ASP A 38 3.36 -12.40 8.64
N ASN A 39 2.69 -11.33 9.07
CA ASN A 39 1.24 -11.24 9.16
C ASN A 39 0.52 -11.37 7.79
N LEU A 40 1.19 -11.01 6.70
CA LEU A 40 0.66 -11.18 5.33
C LEU A 40 0.98 -12.57 4.81
N ARG A 41 2.13 -13.14 5.16
CA ARG A 41 2.55 -14.49 4.76
C ARG A 41 1.67 -15.57 5.35
N GLU A 42 1.10 -15.37 6.55
CA GLU A 42 0.13 -16.30 7.16
C GLU A 42 -1.00 -16.69 6.20
N PHE A 43 -1.46 -15.73 5.39
CA PHE A 43 -2.54 -15.92 4.39
C PHE A 43 -2.05 -15.86 2.94
N GLY A 44 -0.72 -15.79 2.73
CA GLY A 44 -0.09 -15.63 1.42
C GLY A 44 -0.56 -14.40 0.62
N THR A 45 -0.32 -14.40 -0.68
CA THR A 45 -0.75 -13.33 -1.59
C THR A 45 -2.26 -13.04 -1.54
N PHE A 46 -3.10 -14.04 -1.20
CA PHE A 46 -4.54 -13.84 -1.02
C PHE A 46 -4.87 -12.90 0.15
N GLY A 47 -4.17 -13.02 1.28
CA GLY A 47 -4.33 -12.10 2.41
C GLY A 47 -4.06 -10.64 2.04
N VAL A 48 -3.06 -10.40 1.18
CA VAL A 48 -2.76 -9.07 0.66
C VAL A 48 -3.91 -8.51 -0.18
N VAL A 49 -4.54 -9.34 -1.02
CA VAL A 49 -5.70 -8.94 -1.81
C VAL A 49 -6.88 -8.56 -0.92
N VAL A 50 -7.11 -9.28 0.19
CA VAL A 50 -8.15 -8.92 1.18
C VAL A 50 -7.88 -7.52 1.75
N ARG A 51 -6.64 -7.21 2.14
CA ARG A 51 -6.26 -5.88 2.65
C ARG A 51 -6.47 -4.76 1.62
N ILE A 52 -6.13 -5.02 0.36
CA ILE A 52 -6.42 -4.11 -0.77
C ILE A 52 -7.93 -3.86 -0.85
N MET A 53 -8.74 -4.91 -0.79
CA MET A 53 -10.20 -4.79 -0.88
C MET A 53 -10.79 -3.97 0.27
N ASP A 54 -10.25 -4.07 1.48
CA ASP A 54 -10.68 -3.23 2.61
C ASP A 54 -10.39 -1.75 2.38
N LYS A 55 -9.22 -1.41 1.83
CA LYS A 55 -8.88 -0.03 1.46
C LYS A 55 -9.75 0.48 0.31
N VAL A 56 -10.02 -0.34 -0.71
CA VAL A 56 -10.94 0.01 -1.80
C VAL A 56 -12.36 0.25 -1.27
N LYS A 57 -12.86 -0.56 -0.32
CA LYS A 57 -14.17 -0.33 0.30
C LYS A 57 -14.22 1.02 1.01
N ARG A 58 -13.16 1.40 1.73
CA ARG A 58 -13.05 2.71 2.39
C ARG A 58 -13.07 3.86 1.38
N LEU A 59 -12.28 3.78 0.30
CA LEU A 59 -12.31 4.77 -0.78
C LEU A 59 -13.71 4.86 -1.41
N LYS A 60 -14.33 3.71 -1.69
CA LYS A 60 -15.68 3.65 -2.27
C LYS A 60 -16.73 4.28 -1.36
N HIS A 61 -16.62 4.11 -0.05
CA HIS A 61 -17.51 4.76 0.91
C HIS A 61 -17.31 6.28 0.86
N PHE A 62 -16.06 6.75 0.95
CA PHE A 62 -15.72 8.17 0.87
C PHE A 62 -16.23 8.84 -0.40
N PHE A 63 -15.95 8.27 -1.58
CA PHE A 63 -16.39 8.84 -2.86
C PHE A 63 -17.91 8.78 -3.08
N ARG A 64 -18.64 7.98 -2.29
CA ARG A 64 -20.11 7.91 -2.36
C ARG A 64 -20.82 8.81 -1.36
N GLN A 65 -20.28 8.93 -0.15
CA GLN A 65 -20.94 9.60 0.98
C GLN A 65 -20.31 10.96 1.31
N GLY A 66 -19.10 11.25 0.81
CA GLY A 66 -18.36 12.49 1.09
C GLY A 66 -17.80 12.57 2.51
N VAL A 67 -17.99 11.53 3.33
CA VAL A 67 -17.59 11.46 4.74
C VAL A 67 -16.78 10.18 4.98
N LEU A 68 -15.81 10.25 5.89
CA LEU A 68 -15.14 9.09 6.44
C LEU A 68 -15.77 8.77 7.79
N GLU A 69 -16.21 7.52 7.99
CA GLU A 69 -16.75 7.08 9.29
C GLU A 69 -15.67 6.99 10.39
N VAL A 70 -14.39 7.12 10.03
CA VAL A 70 -13.26 7.07 10.96
C VAL A 70 -12.49 8.38 10.83
N GLU A 71 -12.58 9.24 11.85
CA GLU A 71 -11.97 10.58 11.88
C GLU A 71 -10.43 10.53 11.83
N ASP A 72 -9.83 9.44 12.30
CA ASP A 72 -8.37 9.32 12.45
C ASP A 72 -7.60 8.87 11.20
N GLU A 73 -8.26 8.34 10.17
CA GLU A 73 -7.58 7.84 8.96
C GLU A 73 -7.81 8.80 7.79
N LYS A 74 -6.77 9.52 7.34
CA LYS A 74 -6.89 10.43 6.20
C LYS A 74 -7.14 9.63 4.92
N ILE A 75 -8.00 10.14 4.03
CA ILE A 75 -8.24 9.52 2.72
C ILE A 75 -6.94 9.38 1.91
N GLY A 76 -6.02 10.34 2.04
CA GLY A 76 -4.67 10.29 1.46
C GLY A 76 -3.90 9.07 1.94
N ASP A 77 -3.86 8.84 3.26
CA ASP A 77 -3.20 7.67 3.85
C ASP A 77 -3.83 6.35 3.36
N THR A 78 -5.14 6.33 3.12
CA THR A 78 -5.83 5.16 2.53
C THR A 78 -5.35 4.88 1.11
N MET A 79 -5.18 5.91 0.28
CA MET A 79 -4.63 5.77 -1.08
C MET A 79 -3.15 5.33 -1.03
N CYS A 80 -2.36 5.90 -0.12
CA CYS A 80 -0.98 5.52 0.08
C CYS A 80 -0.85 4.05 0.53
N ASP A 81 -1.71 3.61 1.45
CA ASP A 81 -1.80 2.21 1.87
C ASP A 81 -2.14 1.28 0.71
N LEU A 82 -3.08 1.68 -0.15
CA LEU A 82 -3.44 0.90 -1.33
C LEU A 82 -2.22 0.67 -2.24
N ILE A 83 -1.42 1.71 -2.48
CA ILE A 83 -0.19 1.60 -3.28
C ILE A 83 0.82 0.68 -2.58
N ASN A 84 0.99 0.81 -1.26
CA ASN A 84 1.90 -0.02 -0.49
C ASN A 84 1.49 -1.50 -0.49
N TYR A 85 0.20 -1.82 -0.34
CA TYR A 85 -0.28 -3.20 -0.42
C TYR A 85 -0.13 -3.79 -1.84
N ALA A 86 -0.32 -2.99 -2.89
CA ALA A 86 -0.03 -3.42 -4.26
C ALA A 86 1.46 -3.76 -4.44
N LEU A 87 2.37 -2.98 -3.84
CA LEU A 87 3.80 -3.29 -3.81
C LEU A 87 4.09 -4.59 -3.05
N TYR A 88 3.48 -4.80 -1.88
CA TYR A 88 3.63 -6.04 -1.11
C TYR A 88 3.16 -7.26 -1.89
N LEU A 89 2.02 -7.16 -2.58
CA LEU A 89 1.50 -8.22 -3.43
C LEU A 89 2.51 -8.60 -4.51
N LEU A 90 3.07 -7.61 -5.21
CA LEU A 90 4.08 -7.84 -6.24
C LEU A 90 5.35 -8.49 -5.68
N ILE A 91 5.81 -8.04 -4.52
CA ILE A 91 7.00 -8.59 -3.85
C ILE A 91 6.76 -10.06 -3.47
N MET A 92 5.66 -10.34 -2.77
CA MET A 92 5.32 -11.70 -2.33
C MET A 92 5.10 -12.63 -3.52
N TRP A 93 4.36 -12.20 -4.52
CA TRP A 93 4.15 -12.97 -5.75
C TRP A 93 5.47 -13.29 -6.46
N ARG A 94 6.44 -12.36 -6.48
CA ARG A 94 7.78 -12.62 -7.03
C ARG A 94 8.59 -13.63 -6.18
N GLN A 95 8.40 -13.65 -4.87
CA GLN A 95 9.07 -14.61 -3.97
C GLN A 95 8.49 -16.02 -4.10
N GLU A 96 7.18 -16.14 -4.33
CA GLU A 96 6.49 -17.42 -4.50
C GLU A 96 6.82 -18.12 -5.83
N ARG A 97 7.34 -17.38 -6.82
CA ARG A 97 7.75 -18.00 -8.08
C ARG A 97 9.12 -18.67 -7.94
N PRO A 98 9.28 -19.94 -8.36
CA PRO A 98 10.59 -20.54 -8.45
C PRO A 98 11.46 -19.66 -9.35
N ARG A 99 12.61 -19.23 -8.84
CA ARG A 99 13.61 -18.54 -9.68
C ARG A 99 13.95 -19.48 -10.81
N VAL A 100 13.51 -19.16 -12.02
CA VAL A 100 13.98 -19.85 -13.22
C VAL A 100 15.49 -19.63 -13.22
N LYS A 101 16.26 -20.67 -12.94
CA LYS A 101 17.71 -20.63 -13.11
C LYS A 101 17.93 -20.35 -14.59
N LYS A 102 18.46 -19.16 -14.90
CA LYS A 102 19.02 -18.88 -16.23
C LYS A 102 20.25 -19.75 -16.43
#